data_AF-A0A1Q7LAA9-F1
#
_entry.id   AF-A0A1Q7LAA9-F1
#
_cell.length_a   1.000
_cell.length_b   1.000
_cell.length_c   1.000
_cell.angle_alpha   90.00
_cell.angle_beta   90.00
_cell.angle_gamma   90.00
#
_symmetry.space_group_name_H-M   'P 1'
#
loop_
_entity.id
_entity.type
_entity.pdbx_description
1 polymer ?
#
loop_
_entity_poly.entity_id
_entity_poly.type
_entity_poly.pdbx_seq_one_letter_code
_entity_poly.pdbx_strand_id
1 'polypeptide(L)' 'MQYLPGFTVQCINPLCEARGQWLRADATNPIGNDGRCPCCGDFLRNVPPPLGPRFRMRPRPLTARPPLRPRPR' A
#
# COMPACT_ATOMS: atom_id res chain seq x y z
N MET A 1 6.94 10.66 -10.89
CA MET A 1 6.70 9.29 -10.40
C MET A 1 5.23 9.16 -10.10
N GLN A 2 4.54 8.16 -10.66
CA GLN A 2 3.10 7.96 -10.44
C GLN A 2 2.91 6.86 -9.39
N TYR A 3 2.30 7.18 -8.25
CA TYR A 3 1.99 6.18 -7.22
C TYR A 3 0.72 5.45 -7.62
N LEU A 4 0.70 4.12 -7.49
CA LEU A 4 -0.53 3.38 -7.72
C LEU A 4 -1.50 3.60 -6.54
N PRO A 5 -2.82 3.50 -6.80
CA PRO A 5 -3.83 3.56 -5.75
C PRO A 5 -3.55 2.55 -4.64
N GLY A 6 -3.63 2.99 -3.39
CA GLY A 6 -3.45 2.12 -2.23
C GLY A 6 -2.00 1.97 -1.75
N PHE A 7 -1.02 2.59 -2.41
CA PHE A 7 0.29 2.77 -1.80
C PHE A 7 0.23 3.76 -0.64
N THR A 8 1.04 3.49 0.38
CA THR A 8 1.30 4.43 1.45
C THR A 8 2.59 5.19 1.16
N VAL A 9 2.57 6.50 1.41
CA VAL A 9 3.69 7.39 1.12
C VAL A 9 4.03 8.24 2.35
N GLN A 10 5.30 8.65 2.46
CA GLN A 10 5.79 9.52 3.53
C GLN A 10 6.65 10.64 2.97
N CYS A 11 6.67 11.81 3.62
CA CYS A 11 7.56 12.91 3.22
C CYS A 11 9.04 12.57 3.46
N ILE A 12 9.91 12.94 2.51
CA ILE A 12 11.35 12.75 2.65
C ILE A 12 12.03 13.86 3.48
N ASN A 13 11.43 15.04 3.58
CA ASN A 13 12.05 16.19 4.21
C ASN A 13 12.18 16.00 5.74
N PRO A 14 13.40 16.02 6.32
CA PRO A 14 13.63 15.87 7.76
C PRO A 14 12.99 16.94 8.64
N LEU A 15 12.74 18.12 8.08
CA LEU A 15 12.19 19.27 8.79
C LEU A 15 10.67 19.38 8.66
N CYS A 16 10.03 18.52 7.85
CA CYS A 16 8.58 18.55 7.68
C CYS A 16 7.89 17.91 8.87
N GLU A 17 6.88 18.59 9.41
CA GLU A 17 6.02 18.09 10.49
C GLU A 17 5.28 16.80 10.10
N ALA A 18 4.98 16.63 8.80
CA ALA A 18 4.35 15.43 8.27
C ALA A 18 5.32 14.24 8.08
N ARG A 19 6.62 14.39 8.41
CA ARG A 19 7.58 13.28 8.31
C ARG A 19 7.25 12.18 9.32
N GLY A 20 7.25 10.94 8.85
CA GLY A 20 6.85 9.77 9.64
C GLY A 20 5.33 9.55 9.70
N GLN A 21 4.53 10.52 9.23
CA GLN A 21 3.10 10.32 9.03
C GLN A 21 2.84 9.60 7.71
N TRP A 22 1.89 8.66 7.75
CA TRP A 22 1.53 7.83 6.61
C TRP A 22 0.39 8.49 5.85
N LEU A 23 0.64 8.84 4.61
CA LEU A 23 -0.35 9.37 3.69
C LEU A 23 -0.75 8.27 2.71
N ARG A 24 -2.01 8.23 2.29
CA ARG A 24 -2.45 7.32 1.23
C ARG A 24 -2.31 8.01 -0.12
N ALA A 25 -1.72 7.32 -1.09
CA ALA A 25 -1.86 7.68 -2.49
C ALA A 25 -3.32 7.41 -2.90
N ASP A 26 -4.21 8.38 -2.66
CA ASP A 26 -5.60 8.28 -3.08
C ASP A 26 -5.71 8.38 -4.61
N ALA A 27 -6.57 7.55 -5.20
CA ALA A 27 -6.88 7.61 -6.63
C ALA A 27 -7.72 8.85 -7.00
N THR A 28 -8.41 9.42 -6.02
CA THR A 28 -9.50 10.39 -6.22
C THR A 28 -9.11 11.82 -5.97
N ASN A 29 -8.00 12.05 -5.25
CA ASN A 29 -7.45 13.38 -5.08
C ASN A 29 -5.96 13.27 -5.38
N PRO A 30 -5.47 13.87 -6.47
CA PRO A 30 -4.06 13.83 -6.74
C PRO A 30 -3.39 14.53 -5.56
N ILE A 31 -2.66 13.77 -4.74
CA ILE A 31 -1.47 14.30 -4.07
C ILE A 31 -0.69 15.00 -5.18
N GLY A 32 -0.86 16.32 -5.27
CA GLY A 32 -0.97 17.05 -6.53
C GLY A 32 0.02 16.59 -7.58
N ASN A 33 -0.46 15.81 -8.57
CA ASN A 33 0.12 15.25 -9.80
C ASN A 33 1.59 14.77 -9.84
N ASP A 34 2.39 15.05 -8.82
CA ASP A 34 3.84 15.10 -8.84
C ASP A 34 4.45 14.29 -7.70
N GLY A 35 3.62 13.79 -6.77
CA GLY A 35 4.13 13.09 -5.59
C GLY A 35 4.69 14.01 -4.53
N ARG A 36 4.12 15.20 -4.37
CA ARG A 36 4.60 16.22 -3.41
C ARG A 36 3.77 16.21 -2.13
N CYS A 37 4.43 16.46 -1.02
CA CYS A 37 3.83 16.56 0.29
C CYS A 37 2.94 17.81 0.36
N PRO A 38 1.69 17.72 0.84
CA PRO A 38 0.80 18.88 0.97
C PRO A 38 1.25 19.89 2.02
N CYS A 39 2.16 19.50 2.93
CA CYS A 39 2.64 20.34 4.02
C CYS A 39 3.86 21.19 3.61
N CYS A 40 4.87 20.60 2.96
CA CYS A 40 6.12 21.28 2.61
C CYS A 40 6.41 21.36 1.11
N GLY A 41 5.65 20.67 0.27
CA GLY A 41 5.88 20.60 -1.18
C GLY A 41 7.02 19.67 -1.61
N ASP A 42 7.78 19.07 -0.68
CA ASP A 42 8.83 18.11 -1.01
C ASP A 42 8.31 16.78 -1.52
N PHE A 43 9.19 15.99 -2.13
CA PHE A 43 8.83 14.68 -2.64
C PHE A 43 8.41 13.70 -1.52
N LEU A 44 7.47 12.84 -1.87
CA LEU A 44 7.04 11.72 -1.07
C LEU A 44 7.81 10.46 -1.48
N ARG A 45 8.07 9.57 -0.53
CA ARG A 45 8.61 8.23 -0.79
C ARG A 45 7.54 7.19 -0.54
N ASN A 46 7.47 6.21 -1.42
CA ASN A 46 6.65 5.02 -1.19
C ASN A 46 7.22 4.23 0.00
N VAL A 47 6.39 3.93 0.98
CA VAL A 47 6.75 3.14 2.15
C VAL A 47 5.72 2.02 2.27
N PRO A 48 6.11 0.74 2.30
CA PRO A 48 5.16 -0.36 2.43
C PRO A 48 4.35 -0.19 3.73
N PRO A 49 3.01 -0.35 3.72
CA PRO A 49 2.20 -0.20 4.91
C PRO A 49 2.75 -1.10 6.03
N PRO A 50 2.65 -0.69 7.30
CA PRO A 50 3.07 -1.56 8.38
C PRO A 50 2.32 -2.88 8.23
N LEU A 51 3.08 -3.96 8.02
CA LEU A 51 2.55 -5.31 7.99
C LEU A 51 1.84 -5.50 9.33
N GLY A 52 0.51 -5.37 9.34
CA GLY A 52 -0.27 -5.49 10.56
C GLY A 52 0.10 -6.79 11.27
N PRO A 53 -0.10 -6.92 12.60
CA PRO A 53 0.30 -8.10 13.36
C PRO A 53 -0.33 -9.43 12.86
N ARG A 54 -1.29 -9.33 11.94
CA ARG A 54 -1.98 -10.43 11.25
C ARG A 54 -1.46 -10.75 9.84
N PHE A 55 -0.45 -10.05 9.32
CA PHE A 55 0.28 -10.46 8.11
C PHE A 55 1.14 -11.69 8.42
N ARG A 56 0.47 -12.79 8.76
CA ARG A 56 1.07 -14.10 8.70
C ARG A 56 1.14 -14.45 7.22
N MET A 57 2.31 -14.31 6.62
CA MET A 57 2.66 -15.06 5.41
C MET A 57 2.73 -16.55 5.79
N ARG A 58 1.59 -17.13 6.18
CA ARG A 58 1.46 -18.57 6.28
C ARG A 58 1.42 -19.05 4.83
N PRO A 59 2.38 -19.86 4.38
CA PRO A 59 2.25 -20.55 3.11
C PRO A 59 0.88 -21.24 3.13
N ARG A 60 0.01 -20.95 2.16
CA ARG A 60 -1.14 -21.83 1.95
C ARG A 60 -0.53 -23.16 1.54
N PRO A 61 -0.79 -24.27 2.27
CA PRO A 61 -0.35 -25.56 1.81
C PRO A 61 -0.87 -25.76 0.39
N LEU A 62 -0.02 -26.28 -0.50
CA LEU A 62 -0.42 -26.76 -1.82
C LEU A 62 -1.29 -28.01 -1.60
N THR A 63 -2.49 -27.82 -1.05
CA THR A 63 -3.43 -28.92 -0.86
C THR A 63 -3.83 -29.38 -2.25
N ALA A 64 -3.67 -30.68 -2.53
CA ALA A 64 -4.19 -31.29 -3.73
C ALA A 64 -5.66 -30.86 -3.92
N ARG A 65 -6.03 -30.56 -5.17
CA ARG A 65 -7.40 -30.19 -5.53
C ARG A 65 -8.34 -31.27 -4.98
N PRO A 66 -9.38 -30.90 -4.19
CA PRO A 66 -10.33 -31.89 -3.68
C PRO A 66 -10.92 -32.69 -4.86
N PRO A 67 -11.15 -34.00 -4.70
CA PRO A 67 -11.68 -34.82 -5.78
C PRO A 67 -13.00 -34.26 -6.27
N LEU A 68 -13.16 -34.18 -7.59
CA LEU A 68 -14.41 -33.76 -8.24
C LEU A 68 -15.52 -34.67 -7.74
N ARG A 69 -16.47 -34.11 -6.98
CA ARG A 69 -17.69 -34.83 -6.62
C ARG A 69 -18.44 -35.17 -7.92
N PRO A 70 -18.90 -36.43 -8.10
CA PRO A 70 -19.75 -36.77 -9.23
C PRO A 70 -20.98 -35.86 -9.22
N ARG A 71 -21.26 -35.22 -10.36
CA ARG A 71 -22.49 -34.46 -10.55
C ARG A 71 -23.62 -35.48 -10.75
N PRO A 72 -24.73 -35.44 -9.98
CA PRO A 72 -25.89 -36.27 -10.29
C PRO A 72 -26.42 -35.89 -11.67
N ARG A 73 -26.81 -36.90 -12.45
CA ARG A 73 -27.51 -36.73 -13.73
C ARG A 73 -28.95 -36.27 -13.52
#